data_AF-A0A7C1BJA7-F1
#
_entry.id   AF-A0A7C1BJA7-F1
#
_cell.length_a   1.000
_cell.length_b   1.000
_cell.length_c   1.000
_cell.angle_alpha   90.00
_cell.angle_beta   90.00
_cell.angle_gamma   90.00
#
_symmetry.space_group_name_H-M   'P 1'
#
loop_
_entity.id
_entity.type
_entity.pdbx_description
1 polymer ?
#
loop_
_entity_poly.entity_id
_entity_poly.type
_entity_poly.pdbx_seq_one_letter_code
_entity_poly.pdbx_strand_id
1 'polypeptide(L)'
;MVCAIKVYEKPKLDNPVLIEGLPGIGFVANIAVLHLIHELKAKLFAEICSSAFQDLAVTTKDGGARSPINELYYYKSKGDGRDLILWYGNTQALTTFGQYELCGRVLDVAEELGCRYVITLGGFRIEEATTNPSVYCAASDPETLKEALSLETKVMVGQIFGVAGILIGLGKLRDFKGFSLLVETPGTYPDANA
;
A
#
# COMPACT_ATOMS: atom_id res chain seq x y z
N MET A 1 -9.15 13.57 -16.89
CA MET A 1 -9.45 12.47 -15.95
C MET A 1 -8.66 12.78 -14.68
N VAL A 2 -9.25 12.75 -13.49
CA VAL A 2 -8.69 13.35 -12.25
C VAL A 2 -8.74 12.30 -11.12
N CYS A 3 -8.23 11.10 -11.38
CA CYS A 3 -8.38 9.88 -10.55
C CYS A 3 -9.83 9.36 -10.36
N ALA A 4 -10.20 8.34 -11.14
CA ALA A 4 -11.50 7.66 -11.10
C ALA A 4 -11.41 6.32 -10.34
N ILE A 5 -12.42 6.02 -9.51
CA ILE A 5 -12.56 4.75 -8.81
C ILE A 5 -13.84 4.08 -9.28
N LYS A 6 -13.72 2.87 -9.84
CA LYS A 6 -14.83 2.01 -10.24
C LYS A 6 -15.04 0.96 -9.15
N VAL A 7 -16.14 1.08 -8.42
CA VAL A 7 -16.52 0.14 -7.36
C VAL A 7 -17.41 -0.95 -7.93
N TYR A 8 -17.02 -2.22 -7.73
CA TYR A 8 -17.76 -3.42 -8.15
C TYR A 8 -18.73 -3.88 -7.07
N GLU A 9 -18.33 -3.79 -5.81
CA GLU A 9 -19.20 -4.06 -4.66
C GLU A 9 -18.75 -3.25 -3.45
N LYS A 10 -19.67 -3.05 -2.49
CA LYS A 10 -19.37 -2.38 -1.21
C LYS A 10 -19.38 -3.42 -0.10
N PRO A 11 -18.22 -3.96 0.32
CA PRO A 11 -18.17 -4.95 1.39
C PRO A 11 -18.57 -4.30 2.73
N LYS A 12 -19.28 -5.06 3.57
CA LYS A 12 -19.48 -4.68 4.97
C LYS A 12 -18.29 -5.19 5.78
N LEU A 13 -17.36 -4.31 6.11
CA LEU A 13 -16.17 -4.62 6.90
C LEU A 13 -16.34 -4.13 8.34
N ASP A 14 -15.65 -4.77 9.27
CA ASP A 14 -15.58 -4.35 10.66
C ASP A 14 -14.15 -3.93 11.03
N ASN A 15 -13.98 -2.64 11.37
CA ASN A 15 -12.70 -2.02 11.73
C ASN A 15 -11.49 -2.46 10.85
N PRO A 16 -11.60 -2.36 9.51
CA PRO A 16 -10.57 -2.93 8.63
C PRO A 16 -9.23 -2.17 8.71
N VAL A 17 -8.13 -2.85 8.38
CA VAL A 17 -6.81 -2.23 8.13
C VAL A 17 -6.66 -1.98 6.63
N LEU A 18 -6.27 -0.78 6.22
CA LEU A 18 -5.76 -0.55 4.86
C LEU A 18 -4.27 -0.89 4.80
N ILE A 19 -3.88 -1.86 3.97
CA ILE A 19 -2.48 -2.21 3.71
C ILE A 19 -2.14 -1.80 2.28
N GLU A 20 -1.13 -0.95 2.12
CA GLU A 20 -0.66 -0.45 0.83
C GLU A 20 0.57 -1.20 0.35
N GLY A 21 0.52 -1.63 -0.92
CA GLY A 21 1.58 -2.40 -1.58
C GLY A 21 1.72 -2.05 -3.06
N LEU A 22 1.92 -0.78 -3.37
CA LEU A 22 2.21 -0.37 -4.74
C LEU A 22 3.69 -0.58 -5.10
N PRO A 23 4.03 -0.60 -6.41
CA PRO A 23 5.41 -0.77 -6.85
C PRO A 23 6.34 0.30 -6.27
N GLY A 24 7.51 -0.11 -5.83
CA GLY A 24 8.54 0.74 -5.23
C GLY A 24 9.90 0.06 -5.27
N ILE A 25 10.81 0.48 -4.39
CA ILE A 25 12.17 -0.09 -4.30
C ILE A 25 12.07 -1.59 -4.03
N GLY A 26 12.71 -2.40 -4.89
CA GLY A 26 12.74 -3.86 -4.77
C GLY A 26 11.39 -4.57 -4.95
N PHE A 27 10.32 -3.85 -5.34
CA PHE A 27 8.95 -4.39 -5.36
C PHE A 27 8.48 -5.04 -4.03
N VAL A 28 9.15 -4.78 -2.91
CA VAL A 28 8.90 -5.40 -1.60
C VAL A 28 7.42 -5.33 -1.21
N ALA A 29 6.90 -4.12 -1.16
CA ALA A 29 5.50 -3.84 -0.82
C ALA A 29 4.51 -4.55 -1.77
N ASN A 30 4.85 -4.56 -3.05
CA ASN A 30 4.00 -5.10 -4.10
C ASN A 30 3.93 -6.63 -4.06
N ILE A 31 5.07 -7.29 -3.85
CA ILE A 31 5.15 -8.74 -3.67
C ILE A 31 4.42 -9.14 -2.39
N ALA A 32 4.65 -8.43 -1.28
CA ALA A 32 4.02 -8.73 0.00
C ALA A 32 2.48 -8.64 -0.08
N VAL A 33 1.93 -7.56 -0.64
CA VAL A 33 0.48 -7.42 -0.77
C VAL A 33 -0.10 -8.41 -1.79
N LEU A 34 0.58 -8.68 -2.90
CA LEU A 34 0.15 -9.72 -3.85
C LEU A 34 0.09 -11.10 -3.20
N HIS A 35 1.08 -11.42 -2.35
CA HIS A 35 1.09 -12.66 -1.57
C HIS A 35 -0.10 -12.71 -0.62
N LEU A 36 -0.38 -11.65 0.14
CA LEU A 36 -1.55 -11.56 1.01
C LEU A 36 -2.87 -11.75 0.24
N ILE A 37 -3.00 -11.14 -0.93
CA ILE A 37 -4.20 -11.28 -1.79
C ILE A 37 -4.42 -12.76 -2.14
N HIS A 38 -3.38 -13.47 -2.55
CA HIS A 38 -3.47 -14.89 -2.93
C HIS A 38 -3.75 -15.80 -1.75
N GLU A 39 -2.98 -15.70 -0.67
CA GLU A 39 -3.09 -16.59 0.50
C GLU A 39 -4.43 -16.41 1.22
N LEU A 40 -4.88 -15.16 1.37
CA LEU A 40 -6.16 -14.86 2.01
C LEU A 40 -7.36 -15.05 1.08
N LYS A 41 -7.12 -15.29 -0.22
CA LYS A 41 -8.13 -15.30 -1.27
C LYS A 41 -8.99 -14.03 -1.22
N ALA A 42 -8.31 -12.89 -1.08
CA ALA A 42 -8.95 -11.59 -0.99
C ALA A 42 -9.72 -11.30 -2.28
N LYS A 43 -10.87 -10.62 -2.14
CA LYS A 43 -11.79 -10.37 -3.26
C LYS A 43 -11.65 -8.93 -3.76
N LEU A 44 -11.48 -8.77 -5.07
CA LEU A 44 -11.46 -7.45 -5.72
C LEU A 44 -12.82 -6.77 -5.53
N PHE A 45 -12.84 -5.53 -5.04
CA PHE A 45 -14.08 -4.75 -4.93
C PHE A 45 -14.02 -3.39 -5.60
N ALA A 46 -12.84 -2.88 -5.95
CA ALA A 46 -12.71 -1.66 -6.73
C ALA A 46 -11.43 -1.61 -7.56
N GLU A 47 -11.49 -0.87 -8.66
CA GLU A 47 -10.37 -0.50 -9.52
C GLU A 47 -10.22 1.01 -9.57
N ILE A 48 -8.98 1.47 -9.72
CA ILE A 48 -8.61 2.88 -9.74
C ILE A 48 -7.80 3.14 -11.01
N CYS A 49 -8.16 4.20 -11.72
CA CYS A 49 -7.45 4.72 -12.87
C CYS A 49 -7.19 6.21 -12.68
N SER A 50 -5.96 6.66 -12.90
CA SER A 50 -5.58 8.07 -12.80
C SER A 50 -4.90 8.55 -14.06
N SER A 51 -5.13 9.81 -14.43
CA SER A 51 -4.35 10.46 -15.50
C SER A 51 -2.92 10.74 -15.10
N ALA A 52 -2.59 10.64 -13.81
CA ALA A 52 -1.24 10.75 -13.31
C ALA A 52 -0.48 9.42 -13.37
N PHE A 53 -1.11 8.31 -13.78
CA PHE A 53 -0.41 7.07 -14.05
C PHE A 53 0.42 7.18 -15.34
N GLN A 54 1.31 6.22 -15.53
CA GLN A 54 2.18 6.18 -16.69
C GLN A 54 1.39 6.14 -18.01
N ASP A 55 1.87 6.85 -19.02
CA ASP A 55 1.28 7.05 -20.34
C ASP A 55 1.50 5.83 -21.27
N LEU A 56 1.20 4.64 -20.76
CA LEU A 56 1.35 3.38 -21.47
C LEU A 56 0.08 2.54 -21.45
N ALA A 57 0.03 1.55 -22.32
CA ALA A 57 -0.92 0.43 -22.21
C ALA A 57 -0.16 -0.81 -21.72
N VAL A 58 -0.78 -1.54 -20.81
CA VAL A 58 -0.31 -2.84 -20.31
C VAL A 58 -0.97 -3.91 -21.15
N THR A 59 -0.18 -4.75 -21.80
CA THR A 59 -0.68 -5.88 -22.59
C THR A 59 -1.15 -7.01 -21.68
N THR A 60 -2.16 -7.74 -22.14
CA THR A 60 -2.69 -8.92 -21.44
C THR A 60 -2.27 -10.20 -22.18
N LYS A 61 -2.31 -11.34 -21.48
CA LYS A 61 -1.84 -12.64 -22.03
C LYS A 61 -2.68 -13.11 -23.22
N ASP A 62 -3.93 -12.68 -23.31
CA ASP A 62 -4.89 -12.95 -24.39
C ASP A 62 -4.80 -11.92 -25.55
N GLY A 63 -3.77 -11.08 -25.58
CA GLY A 63 -3.52 -10.11 -26.65
C GLY A 63 -4.34 -8.82 -26.54
N GLY A 64 -5.01 -8.60 -25.40
CA GLY A 64 -5.67 -7.34 -25.08
C GLY A 64 -4.71 -6.27 -24.55
N ALA A 65 -5.27 -5.11 -24.26
CA ALA A 65 -4.57 -3.98 -23.67
C ALA A 65 -5.45 -3.33 -22.60
N ARG A 66 -4.81 -2.89 -21.51
CA ARG A 66 -5.46 -2.16 -20.41
C ARG A 66 -4.59 -0.98 -19.98
N SER A 67 -5.21 0.05 -19.41
CA SER A 67 -4.45 1.13 -18.75
C SER A 67 -3.71 0.57 -17.52
N PRO A 68 -2.68 1.27 -17.01
CA PRO A 68 -2.15 0.99 -15.68
C PRO A 68 -3.28 1.09 -14.65
N ILE A 69 -3.23 0.22 -13.65
CA ILE A 69 -4.31 0.09 -12.68
C ILE A 69 -3.77 0.04 -11.26
N ASN A 70 -4.62 0.51 -10.37
CA ASN A 70 -4.59 0.21 -8.95
C ASN A 70 -5.89 -0.52 -8.62
N GLU A 71 -5.84 -1.45 -7.68
CA GLU A 71 -6.91 -2.37 -7.34
C GLU A 71 -7.04 -2.39 -5.81
N LEU A 72 -8.27 -2.37 -5.33
CA LEU A 72 -8.59 -2.56 -3.93
C LEU A 72 -9.27 -3.91 -3.74
N TYR A 73 -8.66 -4.73 -2.91
CA TYR A 73 -9.17 -6.03 -2.49
C TYR A 73 -9.62 -5.95 -1.04
N TYR A 74 -10.56 -6.81 -0.65
CA TYR A 74 -10.93 -6.97 0.75
C TYR A 74 -10.83 -8.41 1.20
N TYR A 75 -10.54 -8.58 2.49
CA TYR A 75 -10.61 -9.86 3.18
C TYR A 75 -11.42 -9.68 4.46
N LYS A 76 -12.36 -10.59 4.69
CA LYS A 76 -13.11 -10.67 5.94
C LYS A 76 -12.51 -11.75 6.83
N SER A 77 -12.07 -11.36 8.02
CA SER A 77 -11.54 -12.29 9.01
C SER A 77 -12.61 -13.31 9.41
N LYS A 78 -12.19 -14.56 9.63
CA LYS A 78 -13.06 -15.65 10.10
C LYS A 78 -13.08 -15.82 11.62
N GLY A 79 -12.41 -14.93 12.36
CA GLY A 79 -12.29 -14.97 13.82
C GLY A 79 -11.85 -13.61 14.36
N ASP A 80 -11.05 -13.59 15.44
CA ASP A 80 -10.66 -12.36 16.15
C ASP A 80 -9.65 -11.46 15.40
N GLY A 81 -9.26 -11.85 14.18
CA GLY A 81 -8.46 -11.02 13.30
C GLY A 81 -9.26 -9.83 12.75
N ARG A 82 -8.55 -8.78 12.32
CA ARG A 82 -9.17 -7.62 11.67
C ARG A 82 -9.50 -7.90 10.20
N ASP A 83 -10.56 -7.28 9.72
CA ASP A 83 -10.82 -7.20 8.27
C ASP A 83 -9.71 -6.40 7.59
N LEU A 84 -9.48 -6.65 6.30
CA LEU A 84 -8.41 -6.00 5.54
C LEU A 84 -8.96 -5.36 4.27
N ILE A 85 -8.39 -4.21 3.93
CA ILE A 85 -8.41 -3.60 2.60
C ILE A 85 -6.97 -3.66 2.10
N LEU A 86 -6.75 -4.34 0.98
CA LEU A 86 -5.43 -4.50 0.38
C LEU A 86 -5.36 -3.66 -0.88
N TRP A 87 -4.45 -2.69 -0.91
CA TRP A 87 -4.24 -1.80 -2.05
C TRP A 87 -3.03 -2.27 -2.86
N TYR A 88 -3.32 -2.80 -4.04
CA TYR A 88 -2.35 -3.35 -4.98
C TYR A 88 -2.41 -2.59 -6.30
N GLY A 89 -1.38 -2.72 -7.13
CA GLY A 89 -1.36 -2.10 -8.46
C GLY A 89 -0.06 -2.36 -9.19
N ASN A 90 0.00 -1.93 -10.44
CA ASN A 90 1.20 -2.01 -11.27
C ASN A 90 1.87 -0.65 -11.51
N THR A 91 1.39 0.40 -10.83
CA THR A 91 1.91 1.76 -10.99
C THR A 91 1.64 2.60 -9.73
N GLN A 92 2.40 3.68 -9.57
CA GLN A 92 2.05 4.81 -8.72
C GLN A 92 1.81 6.05 -9.59
N ALA A 93 1.19 7.09 -9.04
CA ALA A 93 1.11 8.37 -9.72
C ALA A 93 2.52 8.97 -9.94
N LEU A 94 2.78 9.50 -11.14
CA LEU A 94 4.08 10.05 -11.51
C LEU A 94 4.28 11.50 -11.09
N THR A 95 3.20 12.22 -10.81
CA THR A 95 3.24 13.63 -10.43
C THR A 95 2.96 13.81 -8.94
N THR A 96 3.52 14.85 -8.32
CA THR A 96 3.25 15.19 -6.93
C THR A 96 1.75 15.36 -6.69
N PHE A 97 1.06 16.16 -7.52
CA PHE A 97 -0.40 16.33 -7.38
C PHE A 97 -1.14 15.00 -7.49
N GLY A 98 -0.78 14.16 -8.45
CA GLY A 98 -1.40 12.84 -8.63
C GLY A 98 -1.19 11.89 -7.46
N GLN A 99 -0.04 11.95 -6.79
CA GLN A 99 0.26 11.16 -5.59
C GLN A 99 -0.66 11.54 -4.42
N TYR A 100 -0.81 12.84 -4.16
CA TYR A 100 -1.72 13.36 -3.12
C TYR A 100 -3.18 13.06 -3.44
N GLU A 101 -3.60 13.27 -4.69
CA GLU A 101 -4.94 12.95 -5.17
C GLU A 101 -5.23 11.46 -4.98
N LEU A 102 -4.36 10.57 -5.47
CA LEU A 102 -4.53 9.12 -5.38
C LEU A 102 -4.69 8.67 -3.91
N CYS A 103 -3.80 9.12 -3.02
CA CYS A 103 -3.88 8.80 -1.59
C CYS A 103 -5.20 9.32 -0.98
N GLY A 104 -5.60 10.55 -1.30
CA GLY A 104 -6.86 11.13 -0.82
C GLY A 104 -8.07 10.31 -1.23
N ARG A 105 -8.15 9.93 -2.52
CA ARG A 105 -9.26 9.13 -3.05
C ARG A 105 -9.33 7.73 -2.45
N VAL A 106 -8.19 7.11 -2.15
CA VAL A 106 -8.17 5.80 -1.46
C VAL A 106 -8.56 5.93 0.01
N LEU A 107 -8.09 6.97 0.70
CA LEU A 107 -8.52 7.24 2.07
C LEU A 107 -10.03 7.53 2.17
N ASP A 108 -10.63 8.18 1.16
CA ASP A 108 -12.09 8.36 1.08
C ASP A 108 -12.81 7.01 1.05
N VAL A 109 -12.38 6.10 0.17
CA VAL A 109 -12.96 4.75 0.08
C VAL A 109 -12.75 3.95 1.35
N ALA A 110 -11.55 4.02 1.94
CA ALA A 110 -11.26 3.32 3.19
C ALA A 110 -12.15 3.84 4.34
N GLU A 111 -12.31 5.16 4.44
CA GLU A 111 -13.18 5.80 5.42
C GLU A 111 -14.65 5.40 5.26
N GLU A 112 -15.17 5.37 4.02
CA GLU A 112 -16.54 4.89 3.72
C GLU A 112 -16.77 3.44 4.20
N LEU A 113 -15.71 2.62 4.25
CA LEU A 113 -15.74 1.23 4.71
C LEU A 113 -15.45 1.08 6.21
N GLY A 114 -15.38 2.19 6.96
CA GLY A 114 -15.13 2.20 8.40
C GLY A 114 -13.66 2.00 8.79
N CYS A 115 -12.73 2.09 7.85
CA CYS A 115 -11.30 2.00 8.13
C CYS A 115 -10.81 3.25 8.87
N ARG A 116 -9.97 3.05 9.89
CA ARG A 116 -9.23 4.11 10.61
C ARG A 116 -7.77 3.75 10.88
N TYR A 117 -7.27 2.69 10.24
CA TYR A 117 -5.90 2.22 10.45
C TYR A 117 -5.22 1.91 9.12
N VAL A 118 -4.01 2.42 8.91
CA VAL A 118 -3.23 2.24 7.69
C VAL A 118 -1.87 1.63 7.99
N ILE A 119 -1.45 0.67 7.16
CA ILE A 119 -0.08 0.16 7.13
C ILE A 119 0.45 0.36 5.71
N THR A 120 1.60 1.00 5.56
CA THR A 120 2.30 1.08 4.27
C THR A 120 3.55 0.22 4.30
N LEU A 121 3.83 -0.44 3.18
CA LEU A 121 5.03 -1.26 3.02
C LEU A 121 5.96 -0.60 1.99
N GLY A 122 7.26 -0.83 2.10
CA GLY A 122 8.22 -0.30 1.15
C GLY A 122 9.60 -0.93 1.26
N GLY A 123 10.40 -0.73 0.22
CA GLY A 123 11.83 -1.06 0.24
C GLY A 123 12.66 0.13 0.70
N PHE A 124 13.71 -0.14 1.46
CA PHE A 124 14.77 0.79 1.82
C PHE A 124 16.06 0.36 1.13
N ARG A 125 16.53 1.18 0.17
CA ARG A 125 17.68 0.80 -0.65
C ARG A 125 18.97 0.82 0.16
N ILE A 126 19.68 -0.30 0.13
CA ILE A 126 21.06 -0.43 0.61
C ILE A 126 21.99 -0.84 -0.53
N GLU A 127 23.30 -0.60 -0.37
CA GLU A 127 24.29 -0.88 -1.42
C GLU A 127 24.59 -2.38 -1.56
N GLU A 128 24.65 -3.11 -0.44
CA GLU A 128 24.97 -4.53 -0.40
C GLU A 128 23.79 -5.36 0.13
N ALA A 129 23.56 -6.53 -0.45
CA ALA A 129 22.55 -7.45 0.05
C ALA A 129 22.96 -7.99 1.43
N THR A 130 22.05 -7.92 2.40
CA THR A 130 22.22 -8.52 3.73
C THR A 130 21.43 -9.82 3.82
N THR A 131 21.95 -10.80 4.57
CA THR A 131 21.24 -12.05 4.84
C THR A 131 20.07 -11.87 5.79
N ASN A 132 20.11 -10.83 6.64
CA ASN A 132 19.06 -10.46 7.57
C ASN A 132 18.71 -8.98 7.37
N PRO A 133 17.73 -8.65 6.51
CA PRO A 133 17.34 -7.26 6.27
C PRO A 133 16.73 -6.65 7.53
N SER A 134 17.19 -5.46 7.90
CA SER A 134 16.55 -4.67 8.94
C SER A 134 15.23 -4.10 8.42
N VAL A 135 14.26 -3.97 9.32
CA VAL A 135 13.00 -3.27 9.04
C VAL A 135 13.00 -1.95 9.81
N TYR A 136 12.73 -0.86 9.11
CA TYR A 136 12.57 0.47 9.68
C TYR A 136 11.10 0.86 9.71
N CYS A 137 10.73 1.73 10.64
CA CYS A 137 9.36 2.22 10.77
C CYS A 137 9.27 3.73 10.98
N ALA A 138 8.13 4.29 10.59
CA ALA A 138 7.69 5.63 10.96
C ALA A 138 6.18 5.60 11.16
N ALA A 139 5.64 6.35 12.12
CA ALA A 139 4.24 6.24 12.51
C ALA A 139 3.54 7.61 12.61
N SER A 140 2.20 7.58 12.58
CA SER A 140 1.35 8.78 12.70
C SER A 140 1.43 9.41 14.09
N ASP A 141 1.60 8.60 15.14
CA ASP A 141 1.49 9.00 16.53
C ASP A 141 2.33 8.08 17.46
N PRO A 142 2.52 8.45 18.75
CA PRO A 142 3.34 7.67 19.66
C PRO A 142 2.81 6.26 19.97
N GLU A 143 1.50 6.04 19.94
CA GLU A 143 0.91 4.72 20.24
C GLU A 143 1.20 3.76 19.08
N THR A 144 0.95 4.20 17.85
CA THR A 144 1.26 3.41 16.65
C THR A 144 2.76 3.22 16.44
N LEU A 145 3.59 4.19 16.84
CA LEU A 145 5.04 4.01 16.85
C LEU A 145 5.45 2.87 17.79
N LYS A 146 4.87 2.82 18.99
CA LYS A 146 5.16 1.75 19.97
C LYS A 146 4.72 0.39 19.43
N GLU A 147 3.59 0.32 18.73
CA GLU A 147 3.11 -0.89 18.05
C GLU A 147 4.12 -1.34 16.98
N ALA A 148 4.55 -0.45 16.09
CA ALA A 148 5.55 -0.77 15.06
C ALA A 148 6.88 -1.25 15.66
N LEU A 149 7.35 -0.62 16.73
CA LEU A 149 8.59 -1.00 17.42
C LEU A 149 8.48 -2.37 18.13
N SER A 150 7.27 -2.81 18.48
CA SER A 150 7.08 -4.16 19.04
C SER A 150 7.31 -5.28 18.02
N LEU A 151 7.39 -4.95 16.73
CA LEU A 151 7.70 -5.86 15.63
C LEU A 151 9.21 -5.92 15.32
N GLU A 152 10.06 -5.59 16.29
CA GLU A 152 11.54 -5.59 16.15
C GLU A 152 12.06 -4.62 15.08
N THR A 153 11.31 -3.55 14.81
CA THR A 153 11.69 -2.51 13.84
C THR A 153 12.57 -1.43 14.47
N LYS A 154 13.26 -0.67 13.62
CA LYS A 154 14.06 0.50 14.01
C LYS A 154 13.36 1.79 13.55
N VAL A 155 13.48 2.88 14.31
CA VAL A 155 12.93 4.17 13.87
C VAL A 155 13.67 4.65 12.62
N MET A 156 12.94 4.96 11.56
CA MET A 156 13.48 5.57 10.35
C MET A 156 13.84 7.04 10.60
N VAL A 157 15.04 7.44 10.21
CA VAL A 157 15.47 8.85 10.19
C VAL A 157 15.61 9.29 8.74
N GLY A 158 14.90 10.35 8.36
CA GLY A 158 14.93 10.89 7.00
C GLY A 158 13.54 10.98 6.38
N GLN A 159 13.45 10.69 5.08
CA GLN A 159 12.26 10.91 4.26
C GLN A 159 11.77 9.59 3.67
N ILE A 160 10.45 9.38 3.69
CA ILE A 160 9.77 8.29 2.99
C ILE A 160 9.05 8.91 1.80
N PHE A 161 9.44 8.52 0.59
CA PHE A 161 8.90 9.07 -0.66
C PHE A 161 7.72 8.24 -1.19
N GLY A 162 6.87 8.88 -2.00
CA GLY A 162 5.75 8.23 -2.67
C GLY A 162 4.58 7.90 -1.74
N VAL A 163 3.69 7.02 -2.20
CA VAL A 163 2.46 6.64 -1.48
C VAL A 163 2.77 6.16 -0.05
N ALA A 164 3.82 5.36 0.14
CA ALA A 164 4.15 4.80 1.45
C ALA A 164 4.37 5.85 2.55
N GLY A 165 4.93 7.01 2.22
CA GLY A 165 5.09 8.12 3.16
C GLY A 165 3.90 9.08 3.17
N ILE A 166 3.39 9.43 1.99
CA ILE A 166 2.29 10.41 1.84
C ILE A 166 1.01 9.90 2.52
N LEU A 167 0.70 8.60 2.39
CA LEU A 167 -0.51 8.01 2.94
C LEU A 167 -0.55 8.09 4.48
N ILE A 168 0.59 7.88 5.16
CA ILE A 168 0.70 8.03 6.62
C ILE A 168 0.50 9.49 7.03
N GLY A 169 1.13 10.43 6.32
CA GLY A 169 1.00 11.86 6.58
C GLY A 169 -0.43 12.38 6.37
N LEU A 170 -1.06 12.03 5.25
CA LEU A 170 -2.45 12.42 4.96
C LEU A 170 -3.45 11.71 5.84
N GLY A 171 -3.22 10.43 6.14
CA GLY A 171 -4.05 9.66 7.07
C GLY A 171 -4.11 10.33 8.43
N LYS A 172 -2.96 10.75 8.97
CA LYS A 172 -2.89 11.48 10.24
C LYS A 172 -3.74 12.75 10.26
N LEU A 173 -3.75 13.51 9.17
CA LEU A 173 -4.57 14.74 9.06
C LEU A 173 -6.08 14.44 9.04
N ARG A 174 -6.47 13.18 8.82
CA ARG A 174 -7.85 12.68 8.75
C ARG A 174 -8.17 11.71 9.89
N ASP A 175 -7.42 11.78 11.00
CA ASP A 175 -7.58 10.92 12.17
C ASP A 175 -7.42 9.42 11.91
N PHE A 176 -6.73 9.03 10.84
CA PHE A 176 -6.23 7.66 10.70
C PHE A 176 -4.98 7.49 11.55
N LYS A 177 -4.92 6.34 12.21
CA LYS A 177 -3.72 5.83 12.86
C LYS A 177 -2.96 4.94 11.87
N GLY A 178 -1.66 4.83 11.99
CA GLY A 178 -0.91 3.91 11.16
C GLY A 178 0.59 4.05 11.23
N PHE A 179 1.29 3.12 10.59
CA PHE A 179 2.74 3.15 10.45
C PHE A 179 3.19 2.60 9.09
N SER A 180 4.36 3.06 8.66
CA SER A 180 5.08 2.53 7.51
C SER A 180 6.13 1.52 7.99
N LEU A 181 6.31 0.44 7.23
CA LEU A 181 7.40 -0.52 7.37
C LEU A 181 8.25 -0.46 6.09
N LEU A 182 9.56 -0.27 6.26
CA LEU A 182 10.53 -0.20 5.18
C LEU A 182 11.61 -1.27 5.38
N VAL A 183 11.69 -2.23 4.47
CA VAL A 183 12.63 -3.35 4.57
C VAL A 183 13.87 -3.08 3.72
N GLU A 184 15.04 -3.34 4.28
CA GLU A 184 16.31 -3.28 3.54
C GLU A 184 16.29 -4.18 2.29
N THR A 185 16.68 -3.63 1.14
CA THR A 185 16.79 -4.37 -0.12
C THR A 185 17.85 -3.73 -1.04
N PRO A 186 18.56 -4.50 -1.88
CA PRO A 186 19.42 -3.93 -2.93
C PRO A 186 18.65 -3.03 -3.90
N GLY A 187 17.35 -3.30 -4.09
CA GLY A 187 16.46 -2.52 -4.94
C GLY A 187 16.76 -2.59 -6.44
N THR A 188 17.74 -3.38 -6.88
CA THR A 188 18.13 -3.56 -8.29
C THR A 188 17.31 -4.63 -9.02
N TYR A 189 16.59 -5.47 -8.28
CA TYR A 189 15.68 -6.51 -8.78
C TYR A 189 14.48 -6.67 -7.82
N PRO A 190 13.39 -7.33 -8.25
CA PRO A 190 12.28 -7.69 -7.36
C PRO A 190 12.76 -8.65 -6.25
N ASP A 191 12.69 -8.21 -5.00
CA ASP A 191 13.25 -8.89 -3.85
C ASP A 191 12.13 -9.52 -3.01
N ALA A 192 11.90 -10.81 -3.21
CA ALA A 192 10.82 -11.54 -2.54
C ALA A 192 11.20 -12.04 -1.14
N ASN A 193 12.47 -11.95 -0.75
CA ASN A 193 12.93 -12.36 0.57
C ASN A 193 12.84 -11.23 1.61
N ALA A 194 12.90 -9.98 1.13
CA ALA A 194 12.63 -8.78 1.92
C ALA A 194 11.12 -8.64 2.20
#